data_AF-A0A9X3RYD1-F1
#
_entry.id   AF-A0A9X3RYD1-F1
#
_cell.length_a   1.000
_cell.length_b   1.000
_cell.length_c   1.000
_cell.angle_alpha   90.00
_cell.angle_beta   90.00
_cell.angle_gamma   90.00
#
_symmetry.space_group_name_H-M   'P 1'
#
loop_
_entity.id
_entity.type
_entity.pdbx_description
1 polymer ?
#
loop_
_entity_poly.entity_id
_entity_poly.type
_entity_poly.pdbx_seq_one_letter_code
_entity_poly.pdbx_strand_id
1 'polypeptide(L)'
;MMRRLTMIVGLVLLLAAPAQASAEPRYDVPRGFTRCPDAHAWNGFFKWASQRHSSCARTAGFMRAYAKRAGGPQMPRHVDGFTCRIHFYENEDGDTYASRHTCTRRDVTIRFYGMV
;
A
#
# COMPACT_ATOMS: atom_id res chain seq x y z
N MET A 1 52.99 -2.16 46.23
CA MET A 1 51.75 -1.50 46.65
C MET A 1 50.93 -1.25 45.38
N MET A 2 49.74 -1.89 45.29
CA MET A 2 48.58 -1.70 44.38
C MET A 2 48.84 -1.36 42.88
N ARG A 3 48.66 -2.25 41.90
CA ARG A 3 47.45 -2.96 41.38
C ARG A 3 46.52 -2.06 40.54
N ARG A 4 46.67 -2.18 39.21
CA ARG A 4 45.69 -2.08 38.10
C ARG A 4 44.77 -0.86 38.02
N LEU A 5 44.81 -0.17 36.88
CA LEU A 5 43.67 0.58 36.34
C LEU A 5 43.65 0.45 34.81
N THR A 6 42.93 -0.57 34.35
CA THR A 6 42.48 -0.72 32.97
C THR A 6 41.25 0.18 32.82
N MET A 7 41.31 1.24 32.00
CA MET A 7 40.13 2.05 31.67
C MET A 7 39.73 1.76 30.22
N ILE A 8 38.71 0.93 30.09
CA ILE A 8 37.86 0.80 28.90
C ILE A 8 36.93 2.04 28.88
N VAL A 9 36.39 2.38 27.70
CA VAL A 9 35.27 3.33 27.41
C VAL A 9 35.77 4.53 26.57
N GLY A 10 35.25 4.87 25.38
CA GLY A 10 33.98 4.50 24.78
C GLY A 10 34.05 4.45 23.25
N LEU A 11 33.70 3.28 22.72
CA LEU A 11 33.32 3.06 21.34
C LEU A 11 31.90 3.62 21.15
N VAL A 12 31.76 4.92 20.92
CA VAL A 12 30.47 5.56 20.57
C VAL A 12 30.47 5.83 19.06
N LEU A 13 30.38 4.77 18.27
CA LEU A 13 30.36 4.86 16.80
C LEU A 13 29.36 3.90 16.14
N LEU A 14 28.41 3.38 16.92
CA LEU A 14 27.42 2.43 16.42
C LEU A 14 26.03 2.95 16.71
N LEU A 15 25.22 3.01 15.63
CA LEU A 15 23.76 3.19 15.59
C LEU A 15 23.26 4.61 15.29
N ALA A 16 23.83 5.28 14.30
CA ALA A 16 22.97 6.08 13.40
C ALA A 16 22.24 5.08 12.49
N ALA A 17 21.17 4.46 13.02
CA ALA A 17 20.27 3.68 12.17
C ALA A 17 19.75 4.64 11.08
N PRO A 18 19.82 4.27 9.79
CA PRO A 18 19.23 5.11 8.76
C PRO A 18 17.75 5.22 9.10
N ALA A 19 17.27 6.44 9.33
CA ALA A 19 15.84 6.70 9.39
C ALA A 19 15.27 6.19 8.06
N GLN A 20 14.59 5.04 8.10
CA GLN A 20 13.85 4.54 6.95
C GLN A 20 12.73 5.55 6.74
N ALA A 21 12.94 6.49 5.81
CA ALA A 21 11.89 7.37 5.37
C ALA A 21 10.72 6.48 4.93
N SER A 22 9.59 6.54 5.65
CA SER A 22 8.36 5.87 5.27
C SER A 22 8.06 6.29 3.84
N ALA A 23 8.21 5.35 2.90
CA ALA A 23 8.10 5.65 1.49
C ALA A 23 6.66 6.03 1.19
N GLU A 24 6.37 7.31 1.04
CA GLU A 24 5.01 7.80 0.81
C GLU A 24 4.35 7.12 -0.41
N PRO A 25 3.01 6.98 -0.39
CA PRO A 25 2.28 6.44 -1.53
C PRO A 25 2.49 7.33 -2.77
N ARG A 26 3.16 6.77 -3.77
CA ARG A 26 3.25 7.39 -5.10
C ARG A 26 1.94 7.16 -5.85
N TYR A 27 1.17 8.22 -6.10
CA TYR A 27 -0.10 8.17 -6.84
C TYR A 27 0.11 8.21 -8.36
N ASP A 28 0.92 7.28 -8.87
CA ASP A 28 1.30 7.20 -10.28
C ASP A 28 0.40 6.26 -11.09
N VAL A 29 0.38 6.45 -12.41
CA VAL A 29 -0.20 5.50 -13.36
C VAL A 29 0.95 4.74 -14.02
N PRO A 30 1.16 3.44 -13.74
CA PRO A 30 2.30 2.71 -14.28
C PRO A 30 2.25 2.64 -15.81
N ARG A 31 3.41 2.48 -16.45
CA ARG A 31 3.48 2.32 -17.91
C ARG A 31 2.61 1.15 -18.36
N GLY A 32 1.81 1.39 -19.42
CA GLY A 32 0.89 0.39 -19.97
C GLY A 32 -0.44 0.27 -19.22
N PHE A 33 -0.69 1.14 -18.23
CA PHE A 33 -2.00 1.26 -17.59
C PHE A 33 -2.74 2.50 -18.11
N THR A 34 -4.07 2.39 -18.17
CA THR A 34 -4.98 3.51 -18.41
C THR A 34 -5.53 3.99 -17.08
N ARG A 35 -5.51 5.31 -16.84
CA ARG A 35 -6.16 5.93 -15.69
C ARG A 35 -7.68 5.90 -15.87
N CYS A 36 -8.38 5.52 -14.82
CA CYS A 36 -9.84 5.50 -14.73
C CYS A 36 -10.25 6.46 -13.61
N PRO A 37 -10.43 7.76 -13.93
CA PRO A 37 -10.76 8.78 -12.92
C PRO A 37 -12.08 8.45 -12.24
N ASP A 38 -13.11 8.09 -13.01
CA ASP A 38 -14.48 7.84 -12.50
C ASP A 38 -14.66 6.49 -11.78
N ALA A 39 -13.59 5.70 -11.68
CA ALA A 39 -13.58 4.47 -10.90
C ALA A 39 -13.38 4.83 -9.43
N HIS A 40 -14.45 5.29 -8.79
CA HIS A 40 -14.51 5.60 -7.37
C HIS A 40 -15.26 4.50 -6.62
N ALA A 41 -14.93 4.30 -5.35
CA ALA A 41 -15.67 3.41 -4.46
C ALA A 41 -16.09 4.11 -3.15
N TRP A 42 -17.14 3.54 -2.54
CA TRP A 42 -18.03 4.10 -1.52
C TRP A 42 -17.35 4.91 -0.41
N ASN A 43 -17.98 6.01 0.02
CA ASN A 43 -17.52 6.96 1.05
C ASN A 43 -16.17 7.66 0.81
N GLY A 44 -15.65 7.65 -0.43
CA GLY A 44 -14.45 8.42 -0.80
C GLY A 44 -13.12 7.74 -0.48
N PHE A 45 -13.15 6.50 0.02
CA PHE A 45 -11.95 5.74 0.39
C PHE A 45 -11.02 5.47 -0.80
N PHE A 46 -11.59 5.26 -1.99
CA PHE A 46 -10.82 4.99 -3.21
C PHE A 46 -11.09 6.07 -4.26
N LYS A 47 -10.11 6.95 -4.46
CA LYS A 47 -10.27 8.18 -5.25
C LYS A 47 -10.19 8.00 -6.77
N TRP A 48 -9.53 6.95 -7.27
CA TRP A 48 -9.47 6.60 -8.68
C TRP A 48 -8.73 5.26 -8.83
N ALA A 49 -8.76 4.66 -10.02
CA ALA A 49 -7.99 3.46 -10.34
C ALA A 49 -7.23 3.57 -11.66
N SER A 50 -6.31 2.66 -11.86
CA SER A 50 -5.67 2.39 -13.15
C SER A 50 -5.87 0.94 -13.52
N GLN A 51 -5.95 0.66 -14.81
CA GLN A 51 -6.18 -0.68 -15.31
C GLN A 51 -5.25 -1.01 -16.46
N ARG A 52 -4.94 -2.29 -16.62
CA ARG A 52 -4.31 -2.85 -17.80
C ARG A 52 -5.18 -3.99 -18.33
N HIS A 53 -5.36 -4.03 -19.66
CA HIS A 53 -6.11 -5.05 -20.40
C HIS A 53 -7.60 -5.18 -20.01
N SER A 54 -8.21 -4.09 -19.58
CA SER A 54 -9.64 -3.98 -19.24
C SER A 54 -10.22 -2.65 -19.73
N SER A 55 -11.41 -2.30 -19.26
CA SER A 55 -12.04 -1.00 -19.48
C SER A 55 -12.36 -0.32 -18.15
N CYS A 56 -12.42 1.02 -18.15
CA CYS A 56 -12.73 1.77 -16.94
C CYS A 56 -14.13 1.47 -16.38
N ALA A 57 -15.10 1.14 -17.25
CA ALA A 57 -16.42 0.68 -16.81
C ALA A 57 -16.34 -0.62 -15.99
N ARG A 58 -15.56 -1.61 -16.46
CA ARG A 58 -15.33 -2.87 -15.73
C ARG A 58 -14.57 -2.62 -14.43
N THR A 59 -13.56 -1.75 -14.46
CA THR A 59 -12.80 -1.36 -13.27
C THR A 59 -13.66 -0.69 -12.22
N ALA A 60 -14.54 0.23 -12.60
CA ALA A 60 -15.49 0.86 -11.68
C ALA A 60 -16.46 -0.18 -11.09
N GLY A 61 -16.93 -1.14 -11.90
CA GLY A 61 -17.72 -2.27 -11.43
C GLY A 61 -16.99 -3.10 -10.37
N PHE A 62 -15.75 -3.48 -10.66
CA PHE A 62 -14.88 -4.19 -9.71
C PHE A 62 -14.68 -3.40 -8.41
N MET A 63 -14.38 -2.11 -8.48
CA MET A 63 -14.16 -1.30 -7.28
C MET A 63 -15.40 -1.21 -6.40
N ARG A 64 -16.60 -1.10 -6.98
CA ARG A 64 -17.85 -1.17 -6.23
C ARG A 64 -18.01 -2.52 -5.52
N ALA A 65 -17.68 -3.63 -6.20
CA ALA A 65 -17.74 -4.96 -5.60
C ALA A 65 -16.67 -5.16 -4.49
N TYR A 66 -15.47 -4.63 -4.69
CA TYR A 66 -14.40 -4.62 -3.70
C TYR A 66 -14.83 -3.86 -2.45
N ALA A 67 -15.36 -2.64 -2.62
CA ALA A 67 -15.80 -1.78 -1.51
C ALA A 67 -16.89 -2.42 -0.66
N LYS A 68 -17.86 -3.11 -1.28
CA LYS A 68 -18.90 -3.85 -0.56
C LYS A 68 -18.32 -4.94 0.36
N ARG A 69 -17.19 -5.54 -0.02
CA ARG A 69 -16.50 -6.59 0.78
C ARG A 69 -15.49 -6.01 1.77
N ALA A 70 -14.97 -4.81 1.52
CA ALA A 70 -13.97 -4.15 2.34
C ALA A 70 -14.50 -3.60 3.67
N GLY A 71 -15.82 -3.58 3.90
CA GLY A 71 -16.42 -3.12 5.16
C GLY A 71 -16.27 -4.09 6.36
N GLY A 72 -15.49 -5.16 6.24
CA GLY A 72 -15.20 -6.11 7.31
C GLY A 72 -13.91 -5.80 8.08
N PRO A 73 -13.51 -6.65 9.05
CA PRO A 73 -12.30 -6.43 9.87
C PRO A 73 -10.99 -6.55 9.09
N GLN A 74 -11.02 -7.06 7.87
CA GLN A 74 -9.83 -7.26 7.03
C GLN A 74 -10.12 -6.89 5.58
N MET A 75 -9.13 -6.29 4.92
CA MET A 75 -9.22 -5.96 3.50
C MET A 75 -9.24 -7.24 2.64
N PRO A 76 -10.21 -7.37 1.72
CA PRO A 76 -10.39 -8.60 0.95
C PRO A 76 -9.21 -8.82 -0.01
N ARG A 77 -8.70 -10.05 -0.01
CA ARG A 77 -7.65 -10.51 -0.92
C ARG A 77 -8.20 -11.20 -2.17
N HIS A 78 -9.47 -11.58 -2.16
CA HIS A 78 -10.13 -12.22 -3.31
C HIS A 78 -11.51 -11.60 -3.55
N VAL A 79 -11.74 -11.10 -4.75
CA VAL A 79 -12.96 -10.37 -5.14
C VAL A 79 -13.27 -10.67 -6.60
N ASP A 80 -14.41 -11.29 -6.91
CA ASP A 80 -14.89 -11.56 -8.28
C ASP A 80 -13.84 -12.24 -9.19
N GLY A 81 -13.11 -13.20 -8.62
CA GLY A 81 -12.05 -13.95 -9.30
C GLY A 81 -10.74 -13.19 -9.47
N PHE A 82 -10.62 -11.96 -8.95
CA PHE A 82 -9.35 -11.28 -8.81
C PHE A 82 -8.65 -11.71 -7.52
N THR A 83 -7.33 -11.82 -7.59
CA THR A 83 -6.45 -11.92 -6.43
C THR A 83 -5.77 -10.58 -6.20
N CYS A 84 -5.88 -10.03 -5.00
CA CYS A 84 -5.42 -8.70 -4.63
C CYS A 84 -4.22 -8.77 -3.69
N ARG A 85 -3.12 -8.17 -4.11
CA ARG A 85 -1.99 -7.84 -3.24
C ARG A 85 -2.18 -6.43 -2.72
N ILE A 86 -2.02 -6.29 -1.41
CA ILE A 86 -2.20 -5.01 -0.71
C ILE A 86 -0.87 -4.67 -0.06
N HIS A 87 -0.41 -3.46 -0.33
CA HIS A 87 0.73 -2.85 0.33
C HIS A 87 0.20 -1.72 1.21
N PHE A 88 0.50 -1.79 2.50
CA PHE A 88 0.11 -0.80 3.49
C PHE A 88 1.25 0.19 3.68
N TYR A 89 0.90 1.45 3.87
CA TYR A 89 1.79 2.52 4.25
C TYR A 89 1.46 2.91 5.68
N GLU A 90 2.47 2.88 6.53
CA GLU A 90 2.36 3.09 7.98
C GLU A 90 3.08 4.39 8.37
N ASN A 91 2.53 5.11 9.34
CA ASN A 91 3.20 6.25 9.95
C ASN A 91 4.27 5.78 10.96
N GLU A 92 4.92 6.71 11.66
CA GLU A 92 5.96 6.41 12.64
C GLU A 92 5.42 5.61 13.85
N ASP A 93 4.13 5.71 14.12
CA ASP A 93 3.43 4.98 15.18
C ASP A 93 3.01 3.56 14.77
N GLY A 94 3.21 3.19 13.50
CA GLY A 94 2.78 1.91 12.94
C GLY A 94 1.31 1.88 12.48
N ASP A 95 0.60 3.01 12.54
CA ASP A 95 -0.77 3.11 12.04
C ASP A 95 -0.78 3.18 10.52
N THR A 96 -1.59 2.32 9.90
CA THR A 96 -1.79 2.36 8.46
C THR A 96 -2.61 3.59 8.08
N TYR A 97 -2.05 4.50 7.28
CA TYR A 97 -2.75 5.69 6.78
C TYR A 97 -3.13 5.58 5.30
N ALA A 98 -2.50 4.67 4.55
CA ALA A 98 -2.81 4.43 3.16
C ALA A 98 -2.56 2.98 2.75
N SER A 99 -3.18 2.56 1.67
CA SER A 99 -3.02 1.23 1.09
C SER A 99 -3.02 1.30 -0.43
N ARG A 100 -2.16 0.50 -1.06
CA ARG A 100 -2.13 0.28 -2.51
C ARG A 100 -2.54 -1.13 -2.81
N HIS A 101 -3.56 -1.26 -3.65
CA HIS A 101 -4.14 -2.52 -4.06
C HIS A 101 -3.74 -2.81 -5.50
N THR A 102 -3.26 -4.03 -5.75
CA THR A 102 -3.01 -4.54 -7.09
C THR A 102 -3.75 -5.86 -7.23
N CYS A 103 -4.83 -5.83 -7.99
CA CYS A 103 -5.74 -6.95 -8.19
C CYS A 103 -5.57 -7.51 -9.60
N THR A 104 -5.29 -8.80 -9.72
CA THR A 104 -5.04 -9.47 -11.00
C THR A 104 -6.02 -10.60 -11.24
N ARG A 105 -6.48 -10.72 -12.49
CA ARG A 105 -7.27 -11.86 -12.98
C ARG A 105 -6.89 -12.12 -14.43
N ARG A 106 -6.22 -13.26 -14.68
CA ARG A 106 -5.63 -13.56 -16.00
C ARG A 106 -4.67 -12.43 -16.42
N ASP A 107 -4.91 -11.84 -17.58
CA ASP A 107 -4.16 -10.73 -18.15
C ASP A 107 -4.62 -9.35 -17.63
N VAL A 108 -5.77 -9.28 -16.95
CA VAL A 108 -6.30 -8.03 -16.40
C VAL A 108 -5.61 -7.67 -15.09
N THR A 109 -5.15 -6.42 -14.99
CA THR A 109 -4.66 -5.85 -13.73
C THR A 109 -5.41 -4.56 -13.41
N ILE A 110 -5.86 -4.43 -12.16
CA ILE A 110 -6.48 -3.22 -11.63
C ILE A 110 -5.65 -2.76 -10.43
N ARG A 111 -5.23 -1.49 -10.42
CA ARG A 111 -4.45 -0.89 -9.34
C ARG A 111 -5.15 0.36 -8.83
N PHE A 112 -5.34 0.46 -7.53
CA PHE A 112 -6.05 1.57 -6.88
C PHE A 112 -5.51 1.80 -5.47
N TYR A 113 -5.82 2.97 -4.91
CA TYR A 113 -5.35 3.40 -3.60
C TYR A 113 -6.53 3.60 -2.67
N GLY A 114 -6.44 3.03 -1.46
CA GLY A 114 -7.39 3.25 -0.38
C GLY A 114 -6.74 4.06 0.73
N MET A 115 -7.42 5.08 1.25
CA MET A 115 -7.10 5.62 2.57
C MET A 115 -7.69 4.66 3.63
N VAL A 116 -7.09 4.62 4.83
CA VAL A 116 -7.66 3.90 5.98
C VAL A 116 -8.25 4.93 6.93
#